data_AF-A0A354G3Q9-F1
#
_entry.id   AF-A0A354G3Q9-F1
#
_cell.length_a   1.000
_cell.length_b   1.000
_cell.length_c   1.000
_cell.angle_alpha   90.00
_cell.angle_beta   90.00
_cell.angle_gamma   90.00
#
_symmetry.space_group_name_H-M   'P 1'
#
loop_
_entity.id
_entity.type
_entity.pdbx_description
1 polymer ?
#
loop_
_entity_poly.entity_id
_entity_poly.type
_entity_poly.pdbx_seq_one_letter_code
_entity_poly.pdbx_strand_id
1 'polypeptide(L)'
;MRSFATSENFEKAAEIRNTLNKFNYVRQSFRLPAEYIENPYLLDDLAKSALEDLVKIVPVIKQLPTRIECYDISNISGKEAVGSMVTAINGRIDKREYKRFKIRTKNTADDFFMIREVIYRRLSHETNEKKNSWGLPSLVVLDGGKGQLSSAMEAMTKLNLDIPMIGLAKKEETVVYYDNGFYGINPGVDSPGMRLLINLRDESHRFAQKYHHMLRSKKIFGPSQ
;
A
#
# COMPACT_ATOMS: atom_id res chain seq x y z
N MET A 1 0.84 -43.29 -3.91
CA MET A 1 0.76 -42.50 -2.66
C MET A 1 1.67 -41.26 -2.67
N ARG A 2 1.80 -40.57 -3.82
CA ARG A 2 2.66 -39.38 -3.98
C ARG A 2 2.05 -38.35 -4.95
N SER A 3 0.72 -38.28 -5.05
CA SER A 3 0.09 -37.47 -6.10
C SER A 3 -1.33 -36.92 -5.82
N PHE A 4 -1.79 -36.82 -4.56
CA PHE A 4 -3.16 -36.32 -4.28
C PHE A 4 -3.29 -35.49 -2.98
N ALA A 5 -2.40 -34.51 -2.72
CA ALA A 5 -2.52 -33.73 -1.47
C ALA A 5 -1.92 -32.31 -1.50
N THR A 6 -1.97 -31.62 -2.63
CA THR A 6 -1.49 -30.22 -2.69
C THR A 6 -2.63 -29.23 -2.92
N SER A 7 -3.50 -29.43 -3.91
CA SER A 7 -4.55 -28.44 -4.26
C SER A 7 -5.59 -28.18 -3.15
N GLU A 8 -6.17 -29.22 -2.56
CA GLU A 8 -7.23 -29.05 -1.53
C GLU A 8 -6.73 -28.41 -0.23
N ASN A 9 -5.46 -28.63 0.12
CA ASN A 9 -4.87 -28.03 1.31
C ASN A 9 -4.49 -26.56 1.07
N PHE A 10 -4.12 -26.17 -0.16
CA PHE A 10 -3.85 -24.77 -0.47
C PHE A 10 -5.13 -23.92 -0.49
N GLU A 11 -6.24 -24.44 -1.01
CA GLU A 11 -7.52 -23.73 -0.97
C GLU A 11 -8.05 -23.57 0.46
N LYS A 12 -8.04 -24.64 1.26
CA LYS A 12 -8.43 -24.57 2.68
C LYS A 12 -7.53 -23.63 3.47
N ALA A 13 -6.21 -23.63 3.22
CA ALA A 13 -5.30 -22.68 3.85
C ALA A 13 -5.58 -21.23 3.43
N ALA A 14 -5.94 -21.00 2.16
CA ALA A 14 -6.33 -19.68 1.68
C ALA A 14 -7.65 -19.20 2.31
N GLU A 15 -8.64 -20.08 2.47
CA GLU A 15 -9.89 -19.79 3.17
C GLU A 15 -9.68 -19.48 4.65
N ILE A 16 -8.89 -20.28 5.36
CA ILE A 16 -8.56 -20.05 6.77
C ILE A 16 -7.82 -18.72 6.93
N ARG A 17 -6.85 -18.41 6.07
CA ARG A 17 -6.16 -17.12 6.06
C ARG A 17 -7.13 -15.96 5.78
N ASN A 18 -8.01 -16.10 4.79
CA ASN A 18 -9.00 -15.08 4.48
C ASN A 18 -9.98 -14.86 5.64
N THR A 19 -10.33 -15.93 6.36
CA THR A 19 -11.20 -15.87 7.53
C THR A 19 -10.50 -15.22 8.72
N LEU A 20 -9.22 -15.55 8.96
CA LEU A 20 -8.38 -14.87 9.94
C LEU A 20 -8.19 -13.39 9.62
N ASN A 21 -8.01 -13.04 8.35
CA ASN A 21 -7.90 -11.65 7.92
C ASN A 21 -9.23 -10.89 8.14
N LYS A 22 -10.37 -11.51 7.83
CA LYS A 22 -11.70 -10.94 8.15
C LYS A 22 -11.91 -10.82 9.66
N PHE A 23 -11.50 -11.81 10.43
CA PHE A 23 -11.59 -11.80 11.88
C PHE A 23 -10.72 -10.70 12.49
N ASN A 24 -9.48 -10.54 12.02
CA ASN A 24 -8.58 -9.46 12.42
C ASN A 24 -9.11 -8.09 11.99
N TYR A 25 -9.74 -7.99 10.83
CA TYR A 25 -10.43 -6.78 10.37
C TYR A 25 -11.60 -6.39 11.30
N VAL A 26 -12.42 -7.36 11.73
CA VAL A 26 -13.47 -7.13 12.73
C VAL A 26 -12.88 -6.77 14.09
N ARG A 27 -11.75 -7.41 14.46
CA ARG A 27 -11.04 -7.15 15.72
C ARG A 27 -10.39 -5.77 15.76
N GLN A 28 -10.10 -5.17 14.60
CA GLN A 28 -9.43 -3.87 14.53
C GLN A 28 -10.30 -2.70 14.99
N SER A 29 -11.63 -2.82 15.14
CA SER A 29 -12.46 -1.63 15.43
C SER A 29 -13.81 -1.91 16.09
N PHE A 30 -13.82 -2.48 17.29
CA PHE A 30 -14.87 -2.13 18.25
C PHE A 30 -14.23 -1.36 19.40
N ARG A 31 -14.20 -0.03 19.24
CA ARG A 31 -13.88 0.90 20.33
C ARG A 31 -15.18 1.28 21.00
N LEU A 32 -15.21 1.24 22.32
CA LEU A 32 -16.42 1.60 23.05
C LEU A 32 -16.68 3.10 22.83
N PRO A 33 -17.94 3.51 22.58
CA PRO A 33 -18.29 4.92 22.50
C PRO A 33 -17.80 5.74 23.71
N ALA A 34 -17.71 5.11 24.89
CA ALA A 34 -17.17 5.72 26.10
C ALA A 34 -15.71 6.20 25.96
N GLU A 35 -14.85 5.47 25.22
CA GLU A 35 -13.44 5.87 25.01
C GLU A 35 -13.32 7.23 24.31
N TYR A 36 -14.28 7.56 23.44
CA TYR A 36 -14.33 8.86 22.75
C TYR A 36 -14.86 9.98 23.63
N ILE A 37 -15.72 9.65 24.61
CA ILE A 37 -16.25 10.62 25.57
C ILE A 37 -15.15 11.03 26.54
N GLU A 38 -14.33 10.07 26.97
CA GLU A 38 -13.20 10.32 27.87
C GLU A 38 -12.03 11.03 27.18
N ASN A 39 -11.75 10.70 25.91
CA ASN A 39 -10.74 11.37 25.11
C ASN A 39 -11.30 11.80 23.73
N PRO A 40 -11.72 13.07 23.59
CA PRO A 40 -12.18 13.61 22.31
C PRO A 40 -11.13 13.57 21.19
N TYR A 41 -9.84 13.49 21.52
CA TYR A 41 -8.71 13.45 20.58
C TYR A 41 -8.16 12.04 20.34
N LEU A 42 -8.85 10.99 20.82
CA LEU A 42 -8.40 9.60 20.76
C LEU A 42 -7.85 9.18 19.40
N LEU A 43 -8.54 9.54 18.31
CA LEU A 43 -8.11 9.16 16.96
C LEU A 43 -6.83 9.89 16.51
N ASP A 44 -6.59 11.10 17.01
CA ASP A 44 -5.37 11.87 16.70
C ASP A 44 -4.20 11.30 17.50
N ASP A 45 -4.43 10.97 18.77
CA ASP A 45 -3.43 10.33 19.64
C ASP A 45 -3.01 8.95 19.11
N LEU A 46 -3.97 8.14 18.67
CA LEU A 46 -3.69 6.83 18.06
C LEU A 46 -2.90 6.97 16.75
N ALA A 47 -3.28 7.92 15.90
CA ALA A 47 -2.58 8.17 14.65
C ALA A 47 -1.15 8.64 14.91
N LYS A 48 -0.96 9.58 15.85
CA LYS A 48 0.35 10.07 16.27
C LYS A 48 1.20 8.95 16.86
N SER A 49 0.64 8.12 17.75
CA SER A 49 1.32 6.97 18.32
C SER A 49 1.77 5.97 17.25
N ALA A 50 0.96 5.71 16.23
CA ALA A 50 1.34 4.87 15.11
C ALA A 50 2.50 5.46 14.29
N LEU A 51 2.52 6.78 14.06
CA LEU A 51 3.63 7.46 13.38
C LEU A 51 4.93 7.41 14.21
N GLU A 52 4.84 7.64 15.52
CA GLU A 52 5.98 7.56 16.44
C GLU A 52 6.55 6.14 16.49
N ASP A 53 5.67 5.14 16.51
CA ASP A 53 6.07 3.73 16.45
C ASP A 53 6.74 3.38 15.11
N LEU A 54 6.23 3.89 13.98
CA LEU A 54 6.88 3.71 12.67
C LEU A 54 8.33 4.20 12.65
N VAL A 55 8.59 5.38 13.21
CA VAL A 55 9.95 5.95 13.31
C VAL A 55 10.86 5.04 14.15
N LYS A 56 10.33 4.41 15.20
CA LYS A 56 11.10 3.51 16.07
C LYS A 56 11.42 2.19 15.39
N ILE A 57 10.44 1.60 14.69
CA ILE A 57 10.57 0.24 14.16
C ILE A 57 11.24 0.21 12.79
N VAL A 58 11.12 1.25 11.95
CA VAL A 58 11.68 1.28 10.58
C VAL A 58 12.88 2.23 10.49
N PRO A 59 14.13 1.73 10.40
CA PRO A 59 15.33 2.56 10.51
C PRO A 59 15.48 3.70 9.49
N VAL A 60 14.91 3.54 8.29
CA VAL A 60 14.98 4.57 7.23
C VAL A 60 14.05 5.76 7.46
N ILE A 61 13.07 5.64 8.37
CA ILE A 61 12.14 6.71 8.70
C ILE A 61 12.75 7.54 9.84
N LYS A 62 13.28 8.73 9.51
CA LYS A 62 13.97 9.58 10.49
C LYS A 62 13.08 10.63 11.17
N GLN A 63 11.91 10.91 10.60
CA GLN A 63 10.97 11.92 11.07
C GLN A 63 9.54 11.40 10.95
N LEU A 64 8.61 11.97 11.72
CA LEU A 64 7.20 11.61 11.65
C LEU A 64 6.67 11.89 10.23
N PRO A 65 6.22 10.87 9.48
CA PRO A 65 5.78 11.08 8.12
C PRO A 65 4.39 11.71 8.10
N THR A 66 4.30 12.95 7.58
CA THR A 66 3.04 13.70 7.50
C THR A 66 2.17 13.26 6.33
N ARG A 67 2.79 12.79 5.24
CA ARG A 67 2.11 12.21 4.08
C ARG A 67 2.72 10.86 3.73
N ILE A 68 1.94 9.78 3.89
CA ILE A 68 2.34 8.43 3.52
C ILE A 68 1.55 8.03 2.28
N GLU A 69 2.22 7.59 1.23
CA GLU A 69 1.60 7.08 0.01
C GLU A 69 1.88 5.60 -0.16
N CYS A 70 0.82 4.79 -0.27
CA CYS A 70 0.90 3.36 -0.51
C CYS A 70 0.49 3.01 -1.94
N TYR A 71 1.30 2.20 -2.62
CA TYR A 71 1.14 1.85 -4.03
C TYR A 71 0.93 0.35 -4.21
N ASP A 72 -0.07 -0.03 -5.01
CA ASP A 72 -0.33 -1.40 -5.45
C ASP A 72 -0.37 -1.45 -6.99
N ILE A 73 0.20 -2.51 -7.58
CA ILE A 73 0.09 -2.79 -9.01
C ILE A 73 -0.84 -3.98 -9.21
N SER A 74 -1.91 -3.75 -9.97
CA SER A 74 -2.92 -4.75 -10.22
C SER A 74 -3.08 -5.00 -11.71
N ASN A 75 -2.93 -6.27 -12.10
CA ASN A 75 -2.98 -6.71 -13.49
C ASN A 75 -4.28 -7.51 -13.76
N ILE A 76 -5.14 -7.03 -14.68
CA ILE A 76 -6.23 -7.84 -15.22
C ILE A 76 -5.79 -8.48 -16.53
N SER A 77 -5.58 -9.80 -16.52
CA SER A 77 -5.53 -10.67 -17.71
C SER A 77 -4.75 -10.06 -18.89
N GLY A 78 -3.62 -9.42 -18.60
CA GLY A 78 -2.65 -8.89 -19.57
C GLY A 78 -3.04 -7.63 -20.38
N LYS A 79 -4.24 -7.05 -20.23
CA LYS A 79 -4.69 -5.94 -21.11
C LYS A 79 -4.96 -4.59 -20.42
N GLU A 80 -5.22 -4.57 -19.11
CA GLU A 80 -5.57 -3.33 -18.39
C GLU A 80 -4.89 -3.29 -17.01
N ALA A 81 -3.58 -3.07 -17.02
CA ALA A 81 -2.79 -2.87 -15.81
C ALA A 81 -3.08 -1.50 -15.17
N VAL A 82 -3.20 -1.47 -13.84
CA VAL A 82 -3.53 -0.26 -13.08
C VAL A 82 -2.70 -0.20 -11.81
N GLY A 83 -2.03 0.94 -11.61
CA GLY A 83 -1.48 1.33 -10.32
C GLY A 83 -2.52 2.03 -9.46
N SER A 84 -2.62 1.64 -8.20
CA SER A 84 -3.47 2.29 -7.19
C SER A 84 -2.59 2.99 -6.17
N MET A 85 -2.98 4.21 -5.80
CA MET A 85 -2.31 5.00 -4.76
C MET A 85 -3.34 5.39 -3.70
N VAL A 86 -3.05 4.99 -2.47
CA VAL A 86 -3.79 5.33 -1.26
C VAL A 86 -2.91 6.20 -0.39
N THR A 87 -3.50 7.19 0.27
CA THR A 87 -2.75 8.17 1.03
C THR A 87 -3.24 8.22 2.47
N ALA A 88 -2.31 8.30 3.41
CA ALA A 88 -2.58 8.74 4.76
C ALA A 88 -1.94 10.11 5.01
N ILE A 89 -2.69 11.02 5.61
CA ILE A 89 -2.24 12.32 6.09
C ILE A 89 -2.24 12.29 7.61
N ASN A 90 -1.11 12.60 8.22
CA ASN A 90 -0.91 12.57 9.68
C ASN A 90 -1.41 11.26 10.30
N GLY A 91 -1.06 10.12 9.69
CA GLY A 91 -1.43 8.79 10.17
C GLY A 91 -2.88 8.37 9.93
N ARG A 92 -3.70 9.21 9.27
CA ARG A 92 -5.09 8.90 8.93
C ARG A 92 -5.29 8.77 7.43
N ILE A 93 -5.98 7.70 7.03
CA ILE A 93 -6.33 7.46 5.63
C ILE A 93 -7.20 8.61 5.09
N ASP A 94 -6.79 9.23 3.98
CA ASP A 94 -7.53 10.29 3.29
C ASP A 94 -7.95 9.86 1.88
N LYS A 95 -9.22 9.50 1.73
CA LYS A 95 -9.81 9.03 0.47
C LYS A 95 -9.83 10.08 -0.64
N ARG A 96 -9.75 11.37 -0.30
CA ARG A 96 -9.76 12.48 -1.28
C ARG A 96 -8.46 12.52 -2.08
N GLU A 97 -7.38 12.02 -1.46
CA GLU A 97 -6.03 12.01 -2.02
C GLU A 97 -5.76 10.79 -2.91
N TYR A 98 -6.67 9.82 -2.96
CA TYR A 98 -6.46 8.59 -3.73
C TYR A 98 -6.34 8.88 -5.22
N LYS A 99 -5.43 8.14 -5.90
CA LYS A 99 -5.23 8.25 -7.35
C LYS A 99 -5.12 6.87 -7.99
N ARG A 100 -5.50 6.81 -9.26
CA ARG A 100 -5.30 5.64 -10.11
C ARG A 100 -4.44 6.02 -11.29
N PHE A 101 -3.55 5.11 -11.65
CA PHE A 101 -2.60 5.26 -12.73
C PHE A 101 -2.86 4.15 -13.74
N LYS A 102 -3.52 4.50 -14.85
CA LYS A 102 -3.52 3.62 -16.01
C LYS A 102 -2.09 3.45 -16.49
N ILE A 103 -1.59 2.23 -16.51
CA ILE A 103 -0.24 1.88 -16.97
C ILE A 103 -0.16 2.08 -18.49
N ARG A 104 0.95 2.64 -18.99
CA ARG A 104 1.10 3.04 -20.40
C ARG A 104 1.92 2.06 -21.25
N THR A 105 2.18 0.85 -20.75
CA THR A 105 3.27 -0.01 -21.27
C THR A 105 2.81 -1.28 -22.01
N LYS A 106 3.67 -1.74 -22.94
CA LYS A 106 3.49 -2.82 -23.94
C LYS A 106 3.09 -4.17 -23.34
N ASN A 107 2.06 -4.78 -23.94
CA ASN A 107 1.70 -6.20 -24.19
C ASN A 107 2.08 -7.34 -23.21
N THR A 108 2.81 -7.12 -22.12
CA THR A 108 3.27 -8.13 -21.16
C THR A 108 3.19 -7.60 -19.73
N ALA A 109 2.79 -8.47 -18.80
CA ALA A 109 2.72 -8.15 -17.37
C ALA A 109 4.13 -8.14 -16.77
N ASP A 110 4.71 -6.94 -16.62
CA ASP A 110 5.97 -6.71 -15.91
C ASP A 110 5.72 -5.74 -14.74
N ASP A 111 5.46 -6.31 -13.56
CA ASP A 111 5.10 -5.56 -12.35
C ASP A 111 6.24 -4.60 -11.91
N PHE A 112 7.50 -4.96 -12.16
CA PHE A 112 8.67 -4.13 -11.80
C PHE A 112 8.74 -2.89 -12.69
N PHE A 113 8.53 -3.05 -13.98
CA PHE A 113 8.41 -1.92 -14.87
C PHE A 113 7.23 -1.03 -14.48
N MET A 114 6.07 -1.64 -14.23
CA MET A 114 4.82 -0.92 -13.93
C MET A 114 4.94 -0.06 -12.67
N ILE A 115 5.52 -0.59 -11.59
CA ILE A 115 5.71 0.21 -10.37
C ILE A 115 6.67 1.37 -10.60
N ARG A 116 7.78 1.14 -11.31
CA ARG A 116 8.73 2.19 -11.67
C ARG A 116 8.08 3.29 -12.51
N GLU A 117 7.24 2.93 -13.49
CA GLU A 117 6.47 3.90 -14.31
C GLU A 117 5.54 4.76 -13.45
N VAL A 118 4.77 4.13 -12.56
CA VAL A 118 3.80 4.82 -11.69
C VAL A 118 4.51 5.80 -10.76
N ILE A 119 5.54 5.35 -10.05
CA ILE A 119 6.30 6.19 -9.13
C ILE A 119 6.96 7.36 -9.87
N TYR A 120 7.62 7.09 -11.00
CA TYR A 120 8.22 8.14 -11.81
C TYR A 120 7.21 9.20 -12.24
N ARG A 121 6.04 8.78 -12.76
CA ARG A 121 5.01 9.71 -13.23
C ARG A 121 4.36 10.51 -12.10
N ARG A 122 4.16 9.87 -10.94
CA ARG A 122 3.53 10.52 -9.78
C ARG A 122 4.45 11.56 -9.15
N LEU A 123 5.74 11.27 -9.03
CA LEU A 123 6.70 12.18 -8.42
C LEU A 123 7.18 13.26 -9.39
N SER A 124 7.33 12.94 -10.69
CA SER A 124 7.61 13.97 -11.71
C SER A 124 6.48 14.99 -11.86
N HIS A 125 5.24 14.65 -11.48
CA HIS A 125 4.14 15.61 -11.44
C HIS A 125 4.40 16.74 -10.44
N GLU A 126 5.07 16.46 -9.31
CA GLU A 126 5.43 17.48 -8.30
C GLU A 126 6.65 18.29 -8.67
N THR A 127 7.61 17.70 -9.40
CA THR A 127 8.81 18.42 -9.82
C THR A 127 8.55 19.37 -11.00
N ASN A 128 7.39 19.24 -11.65
CA ASN A 128 6.98 20.12 -12.74
C ASN A 128 6.12 21.26 -12.18
N GLU A 129 6.43 22.51 -12.55
CA GLU A 129 5.82 23.77 -12.05
C GLU A 129 4.31 23.97 -12.38
N LYS A 130 3.54 22.90 -12.61
CA LYS A 130 2.12 23.00 -12.93
C LYS A 130 1.29 23.30 -11.68
N LYS A 131 0.28 24.16 -11.86
CA LYS A 131 -0.56 24.81 -10.82
C LYS A 131 -1.34 23.90 -9.84
N ASN A 132 -1.28 22.58 -9.95
CA ASN A 132 -2.03 21.65 -9.09
C ASN A 132 -1.11 20.55 -8.52
N SER A 133 -0.25 20.95 -7.57
CA SER A 133 0.56 20.04 -6.76
C SER A 133 -0.31 19.13 -5.90
N TRP A 134 0.06 17.86 -5.77
CA TRP A 134 -0.53 16.90 -4.83
C TRP A 134 0.35 16.76 -3.57
N GLY A 135 1.46 17.49 -3.49
CA GLY A 135 2.46 17.42 -2.43
C GLY A 135 3.39 16.22 -2.58
N LEU A 136 4.61 16.33 -2.07
CA LEU A 136 5.53 15.19 -1.97
C LEU A 136 5.19 14.33 -0.76
N PRO A 137 5.27 12.99 -0.88
CA PRO A 137 5.17 12.12 0.28
C PRO A 137 6.41 12.26 1.19
N SER A 138 6.21 12.06 2.49
CA SER A 138 7.28 11.87 3.48
C SER A 138 7.72 10.40 3.57
N LEU A 139 6.86 9.48 3.11
CA LEU A 139 7.12 8.05 3.07
C LEU A 139 6.36 7.41 1.89
N VAL A 140 7.06 6.60 1.11
CA VAL A 140 6.44 5.75 0.07
C VAL A 140 6.43 4.30 0.56
N VAL A 141 5.27 3.65 0.43
CA VAL A 141 5.04 2.25 0.78
C VAL A 141 4.63 1.49 -0.49
N LEU A 142 5.26 0.37 -0.78
CA LEU A 142 4.90 -0.49 -1.92
C LEU A 142 4.28 -1.79 -1.43
N ASP A 143 3.19 -2.24 -2.04
CA ASP A 143 2.62 -3.58 -1.83
C ASP A 143 3.46 -4.64 -2.57
N GLY A 144 4.66 -4.86 -2.04
CA GLY A 144 5.56 -5.89 -2.52
C GLY A 144 6.93 -5.85 -1.86
N GLY A 145 7.75 -6.84 -2.23
CA GLY A 145 9.06 -7.06 -1.62
C GLY A 145 10.21 -6.34 -2.33
N LYS A 146 11.41 -6.84 -2.07
CA LYS A 146 12.70 -6.31 -2.56
C LYS A 146 12.72 -5.94 -4.05
N GLY A 147 12.16 -6.77 -4.94
CA GLY A 147 12.21 -6.53 -6.38
C GLY A 147 11.45 -5.26 -6.81
N GLN A 148 10.23 -5.08 -6.29
CA GLN A 148 9.44 -3.87 -6.55
C GLN A 148 10.08 -2.64 -5.92
N LEU A 149 10.58 -2.77 -4.69
CA LEU A 149 11.30 -1.70 -4.00
C LEU A 149 12.52 -1.24 -4.80
N SER A 150 13.38 -2.17 -5.22
CA SER A 150 14.54 -1.88 -6.06
C SER A 150 14.15 -1.13 -7.33
N SER A 151 13.08 -1.56 -8.00
CA SER A 151 12.62 -0.97 -9.26
C SER A 151 12.06 0.45 -9.07
N ALA A 152 11.33 0.68 -7.98
CA ALA A 152 10.81 2.00 -7.64
C ALA A 152 11.92 2.98 -7.22
N MET A 153 12.96 2.50 -6.53
CA MET A 153 14.13 3.33 -6.19
C MET A 153 14.85 3.88 -7.42
N GLU A 154 14.90 3.13 -8.53
CA GLU A 154 15.44 3.67 -9.79
C GLU A 154 14.69 4.93 -10.29
N ALA A 155 13.37 5.02 -10.04
CA ALA A 155 12.59 6.21 -10.38
C ALA A 155 12.96 7.39 -9.48
N MET A 156 13.20 7.15 -8.18
CA MET A 156 13.66 8.17 -7.22
C MET A 156 15.00 8.76 -7.62
N THR A 157 15.98 7.88 -7.92
CA THR A 157 17.31 8.29 -8.38
C THR A 157 17.23 9.15 -9.64
N LYS A 158 16.39 8.77 -10.61
CA LYS A 158 16.21 9.56 -11.86
C LYS A 158 15.62 10.94 -11.62
N LEU A 159 14.82 11.11 -10.57
CA LEU A 159 14.20 12.38 -10.22
C LEU A 159 15.03 13.18 -9.21
N ASN A 160 16.18 12.66 -8.76
CA ASN A 160 17.00 13.22 -7.69
C ASN A 160 16.19 13.51 -6.41
N LEU A 161 15.28 12.59 -6.05
CA LEU A 161 14.46 12.69 -4.84
C LEU A 161 14.98 11.72 -3.78
N ASP A 162 15.10 12.21 -2.54
CA ASP A 162 15.47 11.43 -1.37
C ASP A 162 14.29 11.32 -0.40
N ILE A 163 13.33 10.46 -0.75
CA ILE A 163 12.16 10.18 0.10
C ILE A 163 12.27 8.74 0.59
N PRO A 164 12.13 8.49 1.91
CA PRO A 164 12.10 7.14 2.46
C PRO A 164 11.09 6.25 1.73
N MET A 165 11.54 5.06 1.33
CA MET A 165 10.72 4.09 0.62
C MET A 165 10.86 2.71 1.25
N ILE A 166 9.73 2.05 1.45
CA ILE A 166 9.65 0.70 2.00
C ILE A 166 8.75 -0.19 1.16
N GLY A 167 9.02 -1.48 1.15
CA GLY A 167 8.12 -2.52 0.65
C GLY A 167 7.43 -3.22 1.82
N LEU A 168 6.18 -3.62 1.65
CA LEU A 168 5.47 -4.47 2.60
C LEU A 168 5.22 -5.85 1.97
N ALA A 169 6.03 -6.83 2.33
CA ALA A 169 5.94 -8.17 1.79
C ALA A 169 4.85 -8.99 2.51
N LYS A 170 3.84 -9.41 1.75
CA LYS A 170 2.65 -10.14 2.25
C LYS A 170 2.95 -11.46 2.97
N LYS A 171 4.05 -12.15 2.65
CA LYS A 171 4.26 -13.54 3.12
C LYS A 171 4.40 -13.63 4.65
N GLU A 172 4.85 -12.57 5.32
CA GLU A 172 5.07 -12.59 6.78
C GLU A 172 4.81 -11.22 7.41
N GLU A 173 4.16 -10.29 6.71
CA GLU A 173 4.06 -8.89 7.14
C GLU A 173 5.45 -8.29 7.40
N THR A 174 6.36 -8.51 6.46
CA THR A 174 7.75 -8.05 6.57
C THR A 174 7.91 -6.71 5.88
N VAL A 175 8.36 -5.71 6.63
CA VAL A 175 8.79 -4.43 6.07
C VAL A 175 10.18 -4.61 5.48
N VAL A 176 10.31 -4.32 4.19
CA VAL A 176 11.57 -4.34 3.45
C VAL A 176 12.03 -2.91 3.23
N TYR A 177 13.28 -2.60 3.51
CA TYR A 177 13.87 -1.29 3.28
C TYR A 177 15.29 -1.40 2.73
N TYR A 178 15.83 -0.30 2.21
CA TYR A 178 17.19 -0.22 1.72
C TYR A 178 18.02 0.76 2.55
N ASP A 179 19.17 0.30 3.06
CA ASP A 179 20.17 1.12 3.76
C ASP A 179 21.56 0.53 3.52
N ASN A 180 22.21 0.89 2.41
CA ASN A 180 23.44 0.24 1.91
C ASN A 180 23.30 -1.28 1.67
N GLY A 181 22.06 -1.76 1.52
CA GLY A 181 21.69 -3.16 1.44
C GLY A 181 20.19 -3.32 1.70
N PHE A 182 19.60 -4.44 1.26
CA PHE A 182 18.20 -4.73 1.54
C PHE A 182 18.05 -5.47 2.86
N TYR A 183 17.20 -4.95 3.73
CA TYR A 183 16.88 -5.53 5.03
C TYR A 183 15.38 -5.81 5.12
N GLY A 184 15.04 -6.80 5.94
CA GLY A 184 13.66 -7.15 6.26
C GLY A 184 13.47 -7.18 7.76
N ILE A 185 12.39 -6.57 8.25
CA ILE A 185 12.01 -6.59 9.67
C ILE A 185 10.53 -6.97 9.78
N ASN A 186 10.18 -7.63 10.88
CA ASN A 186 8.80 -7.93 11.23
C ASN A 186 8.55 -7.46 12.67
N PRO A 187 8.02 -6.23 12.84
CA PRO A 187 7.70 -5.69 14.16
C PRO A 187 6.53 -6.40 14.87
N GLY A 188 5.82 -7.28 14.16
CA GLY A 188 4.60 -7.92 14.62
C GLY A 188 3.35 -7.06 14.41
N VAL A 189 2.20 -7.71 14.24
CA VAL A 189 0.91 -7.05 13.95
C VAL A 189 0.35 -6.24 15.13
N ASP A 190 0.97 -6.33 16.31
CA ASP A 190 0.56 -5.57 17.49
C ASP A 190 1.18 -4.18 17.57
N SER A 191 2.27 -3.94 16.81
CA SER A 191 2.85 -2.62 16.65
C SER A 191 1.84 -1.66 16.00
N PRO A 192 1.52 -0.51 16.63
CA PRO A 192 0.65 0.50 16.05
C PRO A 192 1.10 0.98 14.67
N GLY A 193 2.41 1.16 14.48
CA GLY A 193 3.00 1.53 13.20
C GLY A 193 2.81 0.44 12.15
N MET A 194 3.03 -0.82 12.53
CA MET A 194 2.82 -1.94 11.63
C MET A 194 1.35 -2.08 11.19
N ARG A 195 0.41 -1.88 12.12
CA ARG A 195 -1.03 -1.85 11.79
C ARG A 195 -1.38 -0.76 10.79
N LEU A 196 -0.77 0.43 10.91
CA LEU A 196 -0.96 1.51 9.94
C LEU A 196 -0.50 1.10 8.52
N LEU A 197 0.65 0.44 8.39
CA LEU A 197 1.15 -0.04 7.09
C LEU A 197 0.25 -1.12 6.49
N ILE A 198 -0.19 -2.07 7.31
CA ILE A 198 -1.13 -3.13 6.90
C ILE A 198 -2.45 -2.50 6.41
N ASN A 199 -2.99 -1.54 7.16
CA ASN A 199 -4.22 -0.86 6.78
C ASN A 199 -4.09 -0.09 5.46
N LEU A 200 -2.96 0.59 5.25
CA LEU A 200 -2.65 1.28 3.99
C LEU A 200 -2.59 0.31 2.80
N ARG A 201 -1.91 -0.83 2.97
CA ARG A 201 -1.82 -1.87 1.93
C ARG A 201 -3.20 -2.45 1.62
N ASP A 202 -3.92 -2.89 2.64
CA ASP A 202 -5.23 -3.53 2.48
C ASP A 202 -6.22 -2.55 1.81
N GLU A 203 -6.16 -1.27 2.15
CA GLU A 203 -6.94 -0.22 1.52
C GLU A 203 -6.52 0.04 0.05
N SER A 204 -5.22 0.00 -0.26
CA SER A 204 -4.71 0.10 -1.64
C SER A 204 -5.21 -1.05 -2.50
N HIS A 205 -5.10 -2.27 -1.97
CA HIS A 205 -5.62 -3.48 -2.60
C HIS A 205 -7.14 -3.41 -2.81
N ARG A 206 -7.90 -2.98 -1.80
CA ARG A 206 -9.35 -2.76 -1.90
C ARG A 206 -9.70 -1.72 -2.97
N PHE A 207 -8.93 -0.64 -3.04
CA PHE A 207 -9.14 0.43 -4.02
C PHE A 207 -8.87 -0.02 -5.46
N ALA A 208 -7.87 -0.90 -5.66
CA ALA A 208 -7.58 -1.58 -6.91
C ALA A 208 -8.71 -2.54 -7.31
N GLN A 209 -9.13 -3.43 -6.41
CA GLN A 209 -10.23 -4.38 -6.66
C GLN A 209 -11.54 -3.68 -7.04
N LYS A 210 -11.91 -2.61 -6.34
CA LYS A 210 -13.12 -1.82 -6.65
C LYS A 210 -13.10 -1.29 -8.09
N TYR A 211 -11.93 -0.89 -8.59
CA TYR A 211 -11.78 -0.43 -9.97
C TYR A 211 -12.02 -1.56 -10.97
N HIS A 212 -11.47 -2.74 -10.70
CA HIS A 212 -11.63 -3.91 -11.56
C HIS A 212 -13.09 -4.37 -11.64
N HIS A 213 -13.80 -4.37 -10.51
CA HIS A 213 -15.24 -4.66 -10.51
C HIS A 213 -16.02 -3.65 -11.36
N MET A 214 -15.70 -2.35 -11.24
CA MET A 214 -16.32 -1.31 -12.05
C MET A 214 -16.03 -1.50 -13.56
N LEU A 215 -14.78 -1.77 -13.94
CA LEU A 215 -14.43 -2.02 -15.36
C LEU A 215 -15.13 -3.25 -15.93
N ARG A 216 -15.21 -4.34 -15.16
CA ARG A 216 -15.94 -5.55 -15.56
C ARG A 216 -17.42 -5.27 -15.74
N SER A 217 -18.04 -4.53 -14.82
CA SER A 217 -19.46 -4.15 -14.94
C SER A 217 -19.72 -3.31 -16.20
N LYS A 218 -18.86 -2.34 -16.53
CA LYS A 218 -18.99 -1.53 -17.75
C LYS A 218 -18.84 -2.35 -19.04
N LYS A 219 -17.98 -3.37 -19.04
CA LYS A 219 -17.82 -4.30 -20.19
C LYS A 219 -19.05 -5.19 -20.40
N ILE A 220 -19.74 -5.55 -19.33
CA ILE A 220 -20.92 -6.41 -19.38
C ILE A 220 -22.18 -5.62 -19.75
N PHE A 221 -22.34 -4.40 -19.24
CA PHE A 221 -23.60 -3.64 -19.34
C PHE A 221 -23.58 -2.49 -20.37
N GLY A 222 -22.45 -2.21 -21.03
CA GLY A 222 -22.32 -1.05 -21.93
C GLY A 222 -22.39 0.30 -21.19
N PRO A 223 -22.07 1.44 -21.83
CA PRO A 223 -22.24 2.74 -21.21
C PRO A 223 -23.73 2.99 -20.97
N SER A 224 -24.10 3.29 -19.72
CA SER A 224 -25.42 3.83 -19.38
C SER A 224 -25.60 5.12 -20.19
N GLN A 225 -26.60 5.13 -21.09
CA GLN A 225 -27.03 6.34 -21.80
C GLN A 225 -27.66 7.33 -20.83
#